data_AF-A0A6A0HWY0-F1
#
_entry.id   AF-A0A6A0HWY0-F1
#
_cell.length_a   1.000
_cell.length_b   1.000
_cell.length_c   1.000
_cell.angle_alpha   90.00
_cell.angle_beta   90.00
_cell.angle_gamma   90.00
#
_symmetry.space_group_name_H-M   'P 1'
#
loop_
_entity.id
_entity.type
_entity.pdbx_description
1 polymer ?
#
loop_
_entity_poly.entity_id
_entity_poly.type
_entity_poly.pdbx_seq_one_letter_code
_entity_poly.pdbx_strand_id
1 'polypeptide(L)'
;MPIVIPELGDVRNFAARLHAKGEAWQGEAFGWQAEYNPEKAEPPLDSRMAFTPADFCIGESGIWFFSLMWEHGRDADPVEFLDDKNILKQTA
;
A
#
# COMPACT_ATOMS: atom_id res chain seq x y z
N MET A 1 -4.43 19.74 -14.75
CA MET A 1 -3.25 18.89 -14.95
C MET A 1 -3.73 17.46 -15.09
N PRO A 2 -3.23 16.67 -16.06
CA PRO A 2 -3.60 15.27 -16.17
C PRO A 2 -3.04 14.49 -14.97
N ILE A 3 -3.83 13.56 -14.43
CA ILE A 3 -3.43 12.64 -13.37
C ILE A 3 -3.05 11.32 -14.04
N VAL A 4 -1.91 10.74 -13.64
CA VAL A 4 -1.42 9.47 -14.18
C VAL A 4 -1.60 8.39 -13.11
N ILE A 5 -2.29 7.31 -13.45
CA ILE A 5 -2.45 6.14 -12.58
C ILE A 5 -1.31 5.17 -12.90
N PRO A 6 -0.49 4.76 -11.91
CA PRO A 6 0.60 3.81 -12.15
C PRO A 6 0.07 2.40 -12.41
N GLU A 7 0.87 1.62 -13.14
CA GLU A 7 0.61 0.19 -13.30
C GLU A 7 0.76 -0.53 -11.95
N LEU A 8 -0.26 -1.28 -11.54
CA LEU A 8 -0.26 -1.93 -10.22
C LEU A 8 0.88 -2.94 -10.05
N GLY A 9 1.40 -3.52 -11.13
CA GLY A 9 2.58 -4.39 -11.08
C GLY A 9 3.82 -3.65 -10.58
N ASP A 10 4.03 -2.41 -11.01
CA ASP A 10 5.17 -1.59 -10.58
C ASP A 10 5.02 -1.15 -9.13
N VAL A 11 3.79 -0.82 -8.72
CA VAL A 11 3.47 -0.46 -7.33
C VAL A 11 3.73 -1.65 -6.40
N ARG A 12 3.27 -2.86 -6.75
CA ARG A 12 3.56 -4.09 -6.00
C ARG A 12 5.05 -4.35 -5.86
N ASN A 13 5.80 -4.23 -6.96
CA ASN A 13 7.25 -4.42 -6.95
C ASN A 13 7.96 -3.38 -6.07
N PHE A 14 7.48 -2.13 -6.07
CA PHE A 14 8.00 -1.09 -5.19
C PHE A 14 7.72 -1.39 -3.72
N ALA A 15 6.48 -1.74 -3.38
CA ALA A 15 6.10 -2.11 -2.02
C ALA A 15 6.87 -3.34 -1.52
N ALA A 16 7.06 -4.37 -2.36
CA ALA A 16 7.85 -5.55 -2.04
C ALA A 16 9.31 -5.21 -1.70
N ARG A 17 9.92 -4.25 -2.41
CA ARG A 17 11.28 -3.78 -2.09
C ARG A 17 11.36 -3.05 -0.76
N LEU A 18 10.34 -2.25 -0.41
CA LEU A 18 10.26 -1.62 0.93
C LEU A 18 10.05 -2.67 2.01
N HIS A 19 9.15 -3.62 1.77
CA HIS A 19 8.86 -4.72 2.68
C HIS A 19 10.09 -5.59 2.97
N ALA A 20 10.89 -5.89 1.93
CA ALA A 20 12.14 -6.62 2.07
C ALA A 20 13.15 -5.88 2.98
N LYS A 21 13.18 -4.54 2.92
CA LYS A 21 14.02 -3.72 3.83
C LYS A 21 13.48 -3.72 5.25
N GLY A 22 12.16 -3.68 5.43
CA GLY A 22 11.52 -3.69 6.75
C GLY A 22 11.74 -2.41 7.57
N GLU A 23 12.04 -1.30 6.90
CA GLU A 23 12.21 0.02 7.51
C GLU A 23 11.04 0.91 7.13
N ALA A 24 10.51 1.68 8.09
CA ALA A 24 9.45 2.64 7.81
C ALA A 24 9.88 3.64 6.74
N TRP A 25 8.98 3.94 5.82
CA TRP A 25 9.25 4.85 4.72
C TRP A 25 8.01 5.68 4.40
N GLN A 26 8.21 6.96 4.08
CA GLN A 26 7.15 7.87 3.66
C GLN A 26 7.72 8.81 2.60
N GLY A 27 6.94 9.07 1.55
CA GLY A 27 7.34 10.00 0.51
C GLY A 27 6.48 9.90 -0.74
N GLU A 28 6.99 10.42 -1.84
CA GLU A 28 6.32 10.33 -3.14
C GLU A 28 6.85 9.15 -3.96
N ALA A 29 5.93 8.39 -4.56
CA ALA A 29 6.21 7.37 -5.55
C ALA A 29 5.21 7.47 -6.71
N PHE A 30 5.68 7.38 -7.95
CA PHE A 30 4.83 7.45 -9.14
C PHE A 30 3.95 8.73 -9.24
N GLY A 31 4.37 9.83 -8.60
CA GLY A 31 3.61 11.07 -8.54
C GLY A 31 2.49 11.09 -7.48
N TRP A 32 2.47 10.10 -6.57
CA TRP A 32 1.50 9.99 -5.49
C TRP A 32 2.20 9.91 -4.14
N GLN A 33 1.54 10.45 -3.10
CA GLN A 33 1.98 10.23 -1.73
C GLN A 33 1.81 8.76 -1.37
N ALA A 34 2.80 8.21 -0.66
CA ALA A 34 2.84 6.83 -0.25
C ALA A 34 3.58 6.67 1.08
N GLU A 35 3.25 5.60 1.80
CA GLU A 35 3.93 5.21 3.01
C GLU A 35 3.98 3.69 3.15
N TYR A 36 5.00 3.23 3.87
CA TYR A 36 5.18 1.85 4.28
C TYR A 36 5.44 1.81 5.79
N ASN A 37 4.65 1.02 6.49
CA ASN A 37 4.83 0.75 7.91
C ASN A 37 5.28 -0.72 8.08
N PRO A 38 6.43 -0.98 8.74
CA PRO A 38 6.88 -2.34 8.98
C PRO A 38 6.05 -3.03 10.06
N GLU A 39 6.07 -4.36 10.03
CA GLU A 39 5.46 -5.20 11.06
C GLU A 39 6.02 -4.86 12.44
N LYS A 40 5.15 -4.85 13.45
CA LYS A 40 5.54 -4.71 14.85
C LYS A 40 5.04 -5.90 15.65
N ALA A 41 5.89 -6.45 16.50
CA ALA A 41 5.55 -7.56 17.37
C ALA A 41 4.40 -7.23 18.34
N GLU A 42 4.27 -5.95 18.71
CA GLU A 42 3.20 -5.49 19.59
C GLU A 42 1.89 -5.33 18.81
N PRO A 43 0.77 -5.86 19.32
CA PRO A 43 -0.52 -5.65 18.70
C PRO A 43 -1.00 -4.21 18.89
N PRO A 44 -1.86 -3.70 18.00
CA PRO A 44 -2.48 -2.39 18.20
C PRO A 44 -3.29 -2.36 19.50
N LEU A 45 -3.36 -1.18 20.15
CA LEU A 45 -4.16 -0.98 21.35
C LEU A 45 -5.61 -1.44 21.11
N ASP A 46 -6.17 -2.18 22.05
CA ASP A 46 -7.53 -2.75 22.00
C ASP A 46 -7.82 -3.68 20.79
N SER A 47 -6.78 -4.25 20.16
CA SER A 47 -6.92 -5.25 19.11
C SER A 47 -6.77 -6.68 19.62
N ARG A 48 -7.49 -7.62 18.98
CA ARG A 48 -7.32 -9.07 19.18
C ARG A 48 -6.19 -9.68 18.34
N MET A 49 -5.47 -8.85 17.59
CA MET A 49 -4.37 -9.30 16.74
C MET A 49 -3.20 -9.79 17.59
N ALA A 50 -2.40 -10.70 17.03
CA ALA A 50 -1.19 -11.20 17.68
C ALA A 50 0.01 -10.25 17.48
N PHE A 51 -0.04 -9.41 16.46
CA PHE A 51 1.00 -8.45 16.06
C PHE A 51 0.35 -7.32 15.22
N THR A 52 1.07 -6.22 14.99
CA THR A 52 0.67 -5.20 14.01
C THR A 52 1.27 -5.55 12.65
N PRO A 53 0.46 -5.82 11.61
CA PRO A 53 0.96 -6.22 10.30
C PRO A 53 1.72 -5.08 9.62
N ALA A 54 2.62 -5.44 8.71
CA ALA A 54 3.16 -4.44 7.79
C ALA A 54 2.07 -3.96 6.83
N ASP A 55 2.13 -2.70 6.44
CA ASP A 55 1.27 -2.12 5.42
C ASP A 55 2.04 -1.21 4.47
N PHE A 56 1.49 -1.07 3.27
CA PHE A 56 1.88 -0.06 2.30
C PHE A 56 0.61 0.59 1.76
N CYS A 57 0.60 1.90 1.63
CA CYS A 57 -0.46 2.59 0.91
C CYS A 57 0.09 3.68 -0.01
N ILE A 58 -0.65 3.96 -1.08
CA ILE A 58 -0.32 4.98 -2.08
C ILE A 58 -1.59 5.57 -2.66
N GLY A 59 -1.54 6.86 -2.95
CA GLY A 59 -2.62 7.58 -3.62
C GLY A 59 -3.44 8.45 -2.68
N GLU A 60 -4.60 8.86 -3.16
CA GLU A 60 -5.53 9.73 -2.47
C GLU A 60 -6.93 9.12 -2.53
N SER A 61 -7.52 8.85 -1.36
CA SER A 61 -8.86 8.27 -1.27
C SER A 61 -9.89 9.16 -1.97
N GLY A 62 -10.79 8.54 -2.73
CA GLY A 62 -11.77 9.26 -3.54
C GLY A 62 -11.25 9.73 -4.91
N ILE A 63 -9.96 9.57 -5.23
CA ILE A 63 -9.45 9.72 -6.59
C ILE A 63 -8.97 8.35 -7.09
N TRP A 64 -7.87 7.88 -6.50
CA TRP A 64 -7.29 6.57 -6.70
C TRP A 64 -6.45 6.24 -5.48
N PHE A 65 -6.70 5.08 -4.87
CA PHE A 65 -5.96 4.61 -3.72
C PHE A 65 -5.69 3.12 -3.84
N PHE A 66 -4.47 2.72 -3.49
CA PHE A 66 -4.07 1.32 -3.45
C PHE A 66 -3.32 1.04 -2.16
N SER A 67 -3.61 -0.10 -1.53
CA SER A 67 -2.90 -0.54 -0.34
C SER A 67 -2.65 -2.04 -0.33
N LEU A 68 -1.59 -2.42 0.38
CA LEU A 68 -1.17 -3.79 0.63
C LEU A 68 -1.00 -3.96 2.14
N MET A 69 -1.52 -5.06 2.69
CA MET A 69 -1.37 -5.37 4.11
C MET A 69 -0.96 -6.82 4.30
N TRP A 70 0.13 -7.06 5.01
CA TRP A 70 0.66 -8.40 5.33
C TRP A 70 -0.04 -8.98 6.57
N GLU A 71 -1.36 -9.15 6.50
CA GLU A 71 -2.21 -9.58 7.63
C GLU A 71 -1.82 -10.95 8.21
N HIS A 72 -1.18 -11.79 7.40
CA HIS A 72 -0.75 -13.14 7.77
C HIS A 72 0.74 -13.23 8.13
N GLY A 73 1.40 -12.08 8.27
CA GLY A 73 2.79 -11.95 8.67
C GLY A 73 3.75 -11.66 7.51
N ARG A 74 4.98 -11.29 7.87
CA ARG A 74 6.05 -10.85 6.95
C ARG A 74 6.26 -11.74 5.72
N ASP A 75 6.22 -13.05 5.86
CA ASP A 75 6.55 -13.98 4.77
C ASP A 75 5.33 -14.43 3.94
N ALA A 76 4.14 -13.89 4.23
CA ALA A 76 2.91 -14.20 3.52
C ALA A 76 2.65 -13.20 2.36
N ASP A 77 1.75 -13.58 1.45
CA ASP A 77 1.27 -12.63 0.44
C ASP A 77 0.41 -11.53 1.09
N PRO A 78 0.54 -10.27 0.65
CA PRO A 78 -0.28 -9.19 1.17
C PRO A 78 -1.71 -9.27 0.64
N VAL A 79 -2.65 -8.83 1.47
CA VAL A 79 -4.01 -8.55 1.04
C VAL A 79 -4.04 -7.20 0.35
N GLU A 80 -4.62 -7.17 -0.85
CA GLU A 80 -4.70 -5.96 -1.67
C GLU A 80 -6.05 -5.27 -1.51
N PHE A 81 -6.02 -3.94 -1.53
CA PHE A 81 -7.21 -3.11 -1.66
C PHE A 81 -6.98 -2.03 -2.71
N LEU A 82 -7.95 -1.87 -3.61
CA LEU A 82 -7.95 -0.86 -4.67
C LEU A 82 -9.26 -0.07 -4.63
N ASP A 83 -9.14 1.24 -4.53
CA ASP A 83 -10.23 2.19 -4.76
C ASP A 83 -9.94 2.99 -6.03
N ASP A 84 -10.51 2.56 -7.15
CA ASP A 84 -10.38 3.17 -8.47
C ASP A 84 -11.73 3.63 -9.04
N LYS A 85 -12.77 3.73 -8.19
CA LYS A 85 -14.16 3.96 -8.61
C LYS A 85 -14.39 5.26 -9.37
N ASN A 86 -13.53 6.25 -9.15
CA ASN A 86 -13.61 7.57 -9.81
C ASN A 86 -12.66 7.69 -11.01
N ILE A 87 -12.01 6.59 -11.43
CA ILE A 87 -11.15 6.57 -12.60
C ILE A 87 -11.98 6.29 -13.85
N LEU A 88 -12.08 7.30 -14.71
CA LEU A 88 -12.70 7.20 -16.02
C LEU A 88 -11.70 6.63 -17.03
N LYS A 89 -12.01 5.47 -17.60
CA LYS A 89 -11.27 4.94 -18.74
C LYS A 89 -11.73 5.68 -19.99
N GLN A 90 -10.85 6.44 -20.63
CA GLN A 90 -11.12 6.98 -21.96
C GLN A 90 -11.16 5.81 -22.95
N THR A 91 -12.34 5.47 -23.44
CA THR A 91 -12.51 4.63 -24.63
C THR A 91 -12.15 5.46 -25.85
N ALA A 92 -11.15 5.01 -26.62
CA ALA A 92 -10.77 5.58 -27.90
C ALA A 92 -11.81 5.30 -28.99
#